data_AF-A0A931XZA9-F1
#
_entry.id   AF-A0A931XZA9-F1
#
_cell.length_a   1.000
_cell.length_b   1.000
_cell.length_c   1.000
_cell.angle_alpha   90.00
_cell.angle_beta   90.00
_cell.angle_gamma   90.00
#
_symmetry.space_group_name_H-M   'P 1'
#
loop_
_entity.id
_entity.type
_entity.pdbx_description
1 polymer ?
#
loop_
_entity_poly.entity_id
_entity_poly.type
_entity_poly.pdbx_seq_one_letter_code
_entity_poly.pdbx_strand_id
1 'polypeptide(L)'
;MPPPPTVSASSAACVDVSQWSTPLLEKNARALQLQMAKYPNAATTADKELLANIERELSKRYTAGSSAATPPAAPKGKVELCERPADLPGNGKVGLMHWWLKTPMKEAGMGPAGGGIPGHKDGPSGYLGVPTTINDHKGEKPTSCKPLDKVDVDCVNRELENGKPTGRWAPPFNDCHTVVVDVVKKCAVDGVDPFAHEQNKQADAGVP
;
A
#
# COMPACT_ATOMS: atom_id res chain seq x y z
N MET A 1 0.33 4.05 34.47
CA MET A 1 1.25 3.70 33.36
C MET A 1 2.20 4.87 33.18
N PRO A 2 3.52 4.69 33.26
CA PRO A 2 4.44 5.78 32.98
C PRO A 2 4.39 6.15 31.49
N PRO A 3 4.59 7.43 31.14
CA PRO A 3 4.67 7.85 29.74
C PRO A 3 5.88 7.19 29.05
N PRO A 4 5.84 7.00 27.71
CA PRO A 4 7.03 6.58 26.98
C PRO A 4 8.15 7.61 27.18
N PRO A 5 9.42 7.18 27.23
CA PRO A 5 10.53 8.10 27.39
C PRO A 5 10.54 9.10 26.23
N THR A 6 10.37 10.38 26.56
CA THR A 6 10.58 11.49 25.66
C THR A 6 12.08 11.62 25.42
N VAL A 7 12.51 11.38 24.18
CA VAL A 7 13.86 11.71 23.77
C VAL A 7 13.96 13.23 23.76
N SER A 8 14.72 13.78 24.71
CA SER A 8 14.94 15.22 24.84
C SER A 8 15.62 15.78 23.59
N ALA A 9 15.18 16.95 23.13
CA ALA A 9 15.67 17.59 21.89
C ALA A 9 17.18 17.90 21.91
N SER A 10 17.82 17.92 23.08
CA SER A 10 19.28 18.08 23.21
C SER A 10 20.09 16.81 22.94
N SER A 11 19.44 15.67 22.63
CA SER A 11 20.11 14.37 22.48
C SER A 11 20.27 13.90 21.04
N ALA A 12 19.51 14.47 20.09
CA ALA A 12 19.45 13.98 18.70
C ALA A 12 20.80 14.08 17.97
N ALA A 13 21.62 15.09 18.29
CA ALA A 13 22.94 15.30 17.69
C ALA A 13 24.01 14.28 18.14
N CYS A 14 23.73 13.45 19.16
CA CYS A 14 24.69 12.50 19.74
C CYS A 14 24.21 11.04 19.65
N VAL A 15 23.16 10.74 18.90
CA VAL A 15 22.68 9.37 18.74
C VAL A 15 23.63 8.61 17.80
N ASP A 16 24.49 7.77 18.38
CA ASP A 16 25.29 6.82 17.62
C ASP A 16 24.39 5.70 17.08
N VAL A 17 23.96 5.85 15.83
CA VAL A 17 23.10 4.89 15.13
C VAL A 17 23.90 3.70 14.56
N SER A 18 25.24 3.72 14.62
CA SER A 18 26.07 2.64 14.07
C SER A 18 25.89 1.31 14.81
N GLN A 19 25.46 1.35 16.08
CA GLN A 19 25.20 0.17 16.90
C GLN A 19 23.77 -0.38 16.75
N TRP A 20 22.88 0.34 16.08
CA TRP A 20 21.49 -0.09 15.93
C TRP A 20 21.38 -1.29 15.00
N SER A 21 20.39 -2.15 15.19
CA SER A 21 20.11 -3.21 14.20
C SER A 21 19.48 -2.61 12.93
N THR A 22 19.62 -3.30 11.78
CA THR A 22 18.99 -2.84 10.53
C THR A 22 17.47 -2.62 10.66
N PRO A 23 16.69 -3.53 11.28
CA PRO A 23 15.26 -3.29 11.48
C PRO A 23 14.96 -2.06 12.36
N LEU A 24 15.83 -1.75 13.33
CA LEU A 24 15.69 -0.59 14.19
C LEU A 24 15.99 0.72 13.43
N LEU A 25 17.02 0.71 12.58
CA LEU A 25 17.34 1.82 11.67
C LEU A 25 16.15 2.11 10.74
N GLU A 26 15.59 1.10 10.08
CA GLU A 26 14.45 1.26 9.16
C GLU A 26 13.19 1.79 9.85
N LYS A 27 12.87 1.23 11.02
CA LYS A 27 11.71 1.68 11.81
C LYS A 27 11.84 3.15 12.20
N ASN A 28 13.03 3.58 12.62
CA ASN A 28 13.27 4.96 13.04
C ASN A 28 13.33 5.92 11.85
N ALA A 29 13.93 5.52 10.71
CA ALA A 29 13.88 6.30 9.47
C ALA A 29 12.43 6.57 9.04
N ARG A 30 11.59 5.52 9.02
CA ARG A 30 10.18 5.64 8.65
C ARG A 30 9.39 6.53 9.62
N ALA A 31 9.63 6.40 10.92
CA ALA A 31 8.98 7.24 11.92
C ALA A 31 9.36 8.72 11.76
N LEU A 32 10.65 9.02 11.53
CA LEU A 32 11.14 10.37 11.28
C LEU A 32 10.56 10.96 10.00
N GLN A 33 10.58 10.21 8.89
CA GLN A 33 9.99 10.63 7.62
C GLN A 33 8.49 10.94 7.77
N LEU A 34 7.73 10.09 8.47
CA LEU A 34 6.31 10.32 8.74
C LEU A 34 6.08 11.56 9.61
N GLN A 35 6.90 11.78 10.64
CA GLN A 35 6.81 12.94 11.50
C GLN A 35 7.11 14.23 10.73
N MET A 36 8.15 14.24 9.90
CA MET A 36 8.54 15.38 9.08
C MET A 36 7.52 15.68 7.97
N ALA A 37 6.92 14.65 7.38
CA ALA A 37 5.82 14.81 6.42
C ALA A 37 4.56 15.38 7.08
N LYS A 38 4.25 14.93 8.29
CA LYS A 38 3.07 15.39 9.06
C LYS A 38 3.24 16.81 9.58
N TYR A 39 4.46 17.21 9.93
CA TYR A 39 4.77 18.52 10.51
C TYR A 39 6.03 19.14 9.87
N PRO A 40 5.95 19.62 8.61
CA PRO A 40 7.12 20.08 7.87
C PRO A 40 7.82 21.27 8.50
N ASN A 41 7.06 22.14 9.19
CA ASN A 41 7.60 23.32 9.89
C ASN A 41 8.12 23.01 11.30
N ALA A 42 7.86 21.81 11.82
CA ALA A 42 8.35 21.37 13.13
C ALA A 42 9.62 20.50 13.02
N ALA A 43 10.00 20.08 11.80
CA ALA A 43 11.21 19.32 11.54
C ALA A 43 12.44 20.18 11.77
N THR A 44 13.20 19.86 12.81
CA THR A 44 14.43 20.57 13.16
C THR A 44 15.58 20.17 12.24
N THR A 45 16.66 20.96 12.23
CA THR A 45 17.92 20.57 11.57
C THR A 45 18.44 19.25 12.13
N ALA A 46 18.29 19.02 13.45
CA ALA A 46 18.71 17.79 14.10
C ALA A 46 17.90 16.56 13.62
N ASP A 47 16.60 16.71 13.35
CA ASP A 47 15.79 15.62 12.79
C ASP A 47 16.25 15.23 11.38
N LYS A 48 16.59 16.24 10.56
CA LYS A 48 17.13 16.06 9.22
C LYS A 48 18.51 15.38 9.24
N GLU A 49 19.37 15.79 10.16
CA GLU A 49 20.71 15.20 10.34
C GLU A 49 20.62 13.75 10.85
N LEU A 50 19.71 13.47 11.79
CA LEU A 50 19.47 12.13 12.29
C LEU A 50 18.96 11.21 11.18
N LEU A 51 17.99 11.67 10.38
CA LEU A 51 17.50 10.91 9.22
C LEU A 51 18.64 10.62 8.23
N ALA A 52 19.44 11.63 7.88
CA ALA A 52 20.57 11.46 6.97
C ALA A 52 21.63 10.49 7.52
N ASN A 53 21.89 10.48 8.83
CA ASN A 53 22.80 9.52 9.45
C ASN A 53 22.26 8.10 9.45
N ILE A 54 20.96 7.92 9.71
CA ILE A 54 20.29 6.61 9.62
C ILE A 54 20.34 6.10 8.17
N GLU A 55 20.01 6.93 7.19
CA GLU A 55 20.05 6.56 5.77
C GLU A 55 21.48 6.22 5.29
N ARG A 56 22.49 6.94 5.80
CA ARG A 56 23.91 6.65 5.52
C ARG A 56 24.35 5.30 6.08
N GLU A 57 23.98 4.98 7.33
CA GLU A 57 24.32 3.68 7.94
C GLU A 57 23.56 2.53 7.30
N LEU A 58 22.30 2.74 6.90
CA LEU A 58 21.56 1.77 6.08
C LEU A 58 22.28 1.53 4.76
N SER A 59 22.65 2.60 4.03
CA SER A 59 23.38 2.50 2.76
C SER A 59 24.72 1.77 2.90
N LYS A 60 25.50 2.07 3.95
CA LYS A 60 26.76 1.34 4.26
C LYS A 60 26.52 -0.15 4.49
N ARG A 61 25.46 -0.53 5.20
CA ARG A 61 25.14 -1.94 5.47
C ARG A 61 24.65 -2.66 4.21
N TYR A 62 23.87 -1.98 3.38
CA TYR A 62 23.41 -2.50 2.10
C TYR A 62 24.54 -2.68 1.10
N THR A 63 25.55 -1.81 1.12
CA THR A 63 26.73 -1.90 0.25
C THR A 63 27.78 -2.89 0.77
N ALA A 64 28.04 -2.94 2.08
CA ALA A 64 28.97 -3.89 2.70
C ALA A 64 28.48 -5.35 2.65
N GLY A 65 27.17 -5.57 2.48
CA GLY A 65 26.57 -6.88 2.25
C GLY A 65 26.29 -7.22 0.77
N SER A 66 26.62 -6.36 -0.19
CA SER A 66 26.16 -6.52 -1.59
C SER A 66 27.19 -7.20 -2.50
N SER A 67 27.00 -8.49 -2.73
CA SER A 67 26.55 -8.87 -4.06
C SER A 67 25.06 -8.52 -4.11
N ALA A 68 24.72 -7.38 -4.74
CA ALA A 68 23.38 -6.88 -5.03
C ALA A 68 22.25 -7.38 -4.10
N ALA A 69 22.18 -6.88 -2.87
CA ALA A 69 21.01 -7.07 -2.02
C ALA A 69 19.97 -5.99 -2.37
N THR A 70 18.97 -6.41 -3.15
CA THR A 70 17.62 -5.82 -3.23
C THR A 70 17.18 -5.32 -1.84
N PRO A 71 16.44 -4.19 -1.71
CA PRO A 71 15.80 -3.80 -0.45
C PRO A 71 15.13 -5.02 0.19
N PRO A 72 15.12 -5.16 1.53
CA PRO A 72 14.71 -6.39 2.18
C PRO A 72 13.36 -6.79 1.64
N ALA A 73 13.35 -7.88 0.86
CA ALA A 73 12.14 -8.39 0.26
C ALA A 73 11.13 -8.52 1.39
N ALA A 74 10.02 -7.79 1.31
CA ALA A 74 8.85 -8.16 2.07
C ALA A 74 8.59 -9.65 1.75
N PRO A 75 7.99 -10.43 2.67
CA PRO A 75 7.81 -11.86 2.47
C PRO A 75 7.32 -12.12 1.05
N LYS A 76 8.00 -13.01 0.31
CA LYS A 76 7.59 -13.49 -1.02
C LYS A 76 6.14 -13.94 -0.92
N GLY A 77 5.25 -13.00 -1.17
CA GLY A 77 3.88 -13.01 -0.71
C GLY A 77 3.00 -12.99 -1.92
N LYS A 78 1.96 -13.82 -1.90
CA LYS A 78 0.98 -13.76 -2.97
C LYS A 78 0.18 -12.47 -2.83
N VAL A 79 0.03 -11.75 -3.94
CA VAL A 79 -0.98 -10.71 -4.06
C VAL A 79 -2.29 -11.41 -4.38
N GLU A 80 -3.38 -11.07 -3.71
CA GLU A 80 -4.71 -11.61 -3.98
C GLU A 80 -5.62 -10.46 -4.46
N LEU A 81 -6.36 -10.70 -5.54
CA LEU A 81 -7.48 -9.87 -5.97
C LEU A 81 -8.73 -10.33 -5.21
N CYS A 82 -9.23 -9.48 -4.33
CA CYS A 82 -10.42 -9.76 -3.54
C CYS A 82 -11.60 -8.94 -4.06
N GLU A 83 -12.78 -9.57 -4.06
CA GLU A 83 -14.01 -8.96 -4.56
C GLU A 83 -15.24 -9.32 -3.73
N ARG A 84 -16.21 -8.42 -3.73
CA ARG A 84 -17.57 -8.65 -3.24
C ARG A 84 -18.55 -7.73 -3.98
N PRO A 85 -19.87 -7.98 -3.92
CA PRO A 85 -20.85 -6.99 -4.37
C PRO A 85 -20.63 -5.65 -3.67
N ALA A 86 -20.56 -4.57 -4.45
CA ALA A 86 -20.40 -3.23 -3.92
C ALA A 86 -21.58 -2.86 -3.03
N ASP A 87 -21.32 -2.31 -1.86
CA ASP A 87 -22.37 -1.88 -0.94
C ASP A 87 -22.77 -0.44 -1.27
N LEU A 88 -23.40 -0.26 -2.43
CA LEU A 88 -23.82 1.05 -2.94
C LEU A 88 -25.34 1.11 -3.10
N PRO A 89 -25.97 2.29 -2.89
CA PRO A 89 -27.39 2.47 -3.15
C PRO A 89 -27.74 2.07 -4.58
N GLY A 90 -28.68 1.14 -4.74
CA GLY A 90 -29.13 0.66 -6.05
C GLY A 90 -28.26 -0.43 -6.67
N ASN A 91 -27.19 -0.89 -6.01
CA ASN A 91 -26.29 -1.89 -6.58
C ASN A 91 -26.98 -3.23 -6.93
N GLY A 92 -28.01 -3.62 -6.18
CA GLY A 92 -28.81 -4.82 -6.48
C GLY A 92 -29.47 -4.83 -7.86
N LYS A 93 -29.48 -3.70 -8.59
CA LYS A 93 -29.98 -3.61 -9.96
C LYS A 93 -28.87 -3.51 -11.02
N VAL A 94 -27.68 -3.03 -10.65
CA VAL A 94 -26.57 -2.75 -11.59
C VAL A 94 -25.42 -3.75 -11.46
N GLY A 95 -25.34 -4.51 -10.37
CA GLY A 95 -24.38 -5.62 -10.21
C GLY A 95 -22.92 -5.20 -10.16
N LEU A 96 -22.60 -3.99 -9.67
CA LEU A 96 -21.23 -3.53 -9.49
C LEU A 96 -20.54 -4.38 -8.42
N MET A 97 -19.34 -4.85 -8.76
CA MET A 97 -18.43 -5.46 -7.80
C MET A 97 -17.52 -4.39 -7.22
N HIS A 98 -17.11 -4.61 -5.98
CA HIS A 98 -16.09 -3.84 -5.30
C HIS A 98 -14.82 -4.68 -5.26
N TRP A 99 -13.73 -4.15 -5.81
CA TRP A 99 -12.44 -4.83 -5.87
C TRP A 99 -11.41 -4.15 -4.99
N TRP A 100 -10.55 -4.95 -4.36
CA TRP A 100 -9.39 -4.50 -3.61
C TRP A 100 -8.28 -5.55 -3.69
N LEU A 101 -7.08 -5.15 -3.27
CA LEU A 101 -5.91 -6.01 -3.27
C LEU A 101 -5.53 -6.38 -1.84
N LYS A 102 -5.08 -7.62 -1.68
CA LYS A 102 -4.57 -8.13 -0.43
C LYS A 102 -3.16 -8.68 -0.63
N THR A 103 -2.28 -8.34 0.29
CA THR A 103 -0.90 -8.82 0.41
C THR A 103 -0.70 -9.35 1.82
N PRO A 104 0.42 -10.02 2.15
CA PRO A 104 0.71 -10.40 3.53
C PRO A 104 0.79 -9.22 4.50
N MET A 105 1.06 -8.02 4.00
CA MET A 105 1.24 -6.82 4.82
C MET A 105 -0.01 -5.94 4.89
N LYS A 106 -0.84 -5.93 3.84
CA LYS A 106 -1.89 -4.93 3.65
C LYS A 106 -3.09 -5.53 2.94
N GLU A 107 -4.26 -5.01 3.26
CA GLU A 107 -5.48 -5.24 2.51
C GLU A 107 -6.07 -3.86 2.24
N ALA A 108 -6.09 -3.43 0.97
CA ALA A 108 -6.42 -2.05 0.65
C ALA A 108 -6.98 -1.90 -0.77
N GLY A 109 -7.82 -0.89 -0.94
CA GLY A 109 -8.55 -0.61 -2.17
C GLY A 109 -9.05 0.82 -2.20
N MET A 110 -9.75 1.18 -3.28
CA MET A 110 -10.31 2.53 -3.43
C MET A 110 -11.44 2.77 -2.42
N GLY A 111 -11.46 3.95 -1.82
CA GLY A 111 -12.57 4.44 -1.00
C GLY A 111 -12.74 5.96 -1.04
N PRO A 112 -13.80 6.52 -0.45
CA PRO A 112 -13.95 7.97 -0.33
C PRO A 112 -12.78 8.60 0.44
N ALA A 113 -12.33 9.77 -0.01
CA ALA A 113 -11.24 10.50 0.63
C ALA A 113 -11.63 10.92 2.06
N GLY A 114 -10.78 10.60 3.04
CA GLY A 114 -11.06 10.85 4.45
C GLY A 114 -12.17 9.96 5.03
N GLY A 115 -12.67 8.99 4.26
CA GLY A 115 -13.63 7.99 4.71
C GLY A 115 -13.02 6.58 4.82
N GLY A 116 -13.88 5.61 5.07
CA GLY A 116 -13.52 4.19 5.17
C GLY A 116 -13.66 3.43 3.86
N ILE A 117 -14.01 2.15 3.94
CA ILE A 117 -14.32 1.31 2.78
C ILE A 117 -15.64 1.79 2.14
N PRO A 118 -15.78 1.80 0.80
CA PRO A 118 -17.05 2.10 0.13
C PRO A 118 -18.23 1.30 0.69
N GLY A 119 -19.33 2.01 0.98
CA GLY A 119 -20.57 1.43 1.48
C GLY A 119 -20.69 1.30 2.99
N HIS A 120 -19.58 1.41 3.72
CA HIS A 120 -19.64 1.58 5.16
C HIS A 120 -20.03 3.02 5.52
N LYS A 121 -20.66 3.21 6.69
CA LYS A 121 -21.34 4.43 7.15
C LYS A 121 -20.47 5.70 7.22
N ASP A 122 -19.18 5.59 6.90
CA ASP A 122 -18.16 6.60 7.12
C ASP A 122 -17.75 7.28 5.79
N GLY A 123 -18.71 7.95 5.14
CA GLY A 123 -18.43 8.91 4.06
C GLY A 123 -19.43 8.88 2.89
N PRO A 124 -19.40 9.90 2.01
CA PRO A 124 -20.20 9.94 0.79
C PRO A 124 -19.65 8.89 -0.21
N SER A 125 -20.16 7.66 -0.14
CA SER A 125 -19.76 6.59 -1.06
C SER A 125 -20.70 6.53 -2.27
N GLY A 126 -20.14 6.28 -3.46
CA GLY A 126 -20.91 6.02 -4.68
C GLY A 126 -21.54 7.23 -5.38
N TYR A 127 -21.24 8.47 -4.97
CA TYR A 127 -21.65 9.66 -5.71
C TYR A 127 -20.59 10.05 -6.75
N LEU A 128 -21.04 10.34 -7.97
CA LEU A 128 -20.17 10.84 -9.05
C LEU A 128 -19.42 12.09 -8.61
N GLY A 129 -18.11 12.10 -8.90
CA GLY A 129 -17.23 13.23 -8.63
C GLY A 129 -16.67 13.31 -7.20
N VAL A 130 -17.04 12.39 -6.30
CA VAL A 130 -16.48 12.36 -4.93
C VAL A 130 -14.98 12.06 -4.99
N PRO A 131 -14.13 12.82 -4.28
CA PRO A 131 -12.71 12.50 -4.17
C PRO A 131 -12.49 11.14 -3.51
N THR A 132 -11.54 10.36 -4.02
CA THR A 132 -11.23 9.02 -3.54
C THR A 132 -9.74 8.88 -3.19
N THR A 133 -9.46 7.95 -2.28
CA THR A 133 -8.12 7.56 -1.84
C THR A 133 -7.99 6.05 -1.76
N ILE A 134 -6.77 5.54 -1.61
CA ILE A 134 -6.55 4.18 -1.13
C ILE A 134 -6.88 4.13 0.36
N ASN A 135 -7.75 3.21 0.76
CA ASN A 135 -8.21 3.04 2.13
C ASN A 135 -7.92 1.60 2.61
N ASP A 136 -7.75 1.44 3.92
CA ASP A 136 -7.57 0.14 4.56
C ASP A 136 -8.86 -0.69 4.43
N HIS A 137 -8.73 -1.91 3.92
CA HIS A 137 -9.80 -2.88 3.72
C HIS A 137 -9.65 -4.10 4.65
N LYS A 138 -8.74 -4.04 5.63
CA LYS A 138 -8.54 -5.12 6.58
C LYS A 138 -9.83 -5.47 7.32
N GLY A 139 -10.20 -6.74 7.28
CA GLY A 139 -11.39 -7.27 7.96
C GLY A 139 -12.66 -7.24 7.11
N GLU A 140 -12.56 -6.78 5.86
CA GLU A 140 -13.62 -6.98 4.87
C GLU A 140 -13.84 -8.48 4.60
N LYS A 141 -15.09 -8.82 4.26
CA LYS A 141 -15.47 -10.20 3.93
C LYS A 141 -15.60 -10.33 2.42
N PRO A 142 -14.57 -10.84 1.73
CA PRO A 142 -14.64 -11.09 0.30
C PRO A 142 -15.65 -12.20 -0.01
N THR A 143 -16.31 -12.08 -1.15
CA THR A 143 -17.01 -13.21 -1.78
C THR A 143 -16.00 -14.15 -2.44
N SER A 144 -14.92 -13.60 -2.97
CA SER A 144 -13.83 -14.34 -3.63
C SER A 144 -12.51 -13.60 -3.44
N CYS A 145 -11.41 -14.34 -3.26
CA CYS A 145 -10.04 -13.83 -3.39
C CYS A 145 -9.27 -14.78 -4.30
N LYS A 146 -8.72 -14.25 -5.39
CA LYS A 146 -7.91 -15.01 -6.36
C LYS A 146 -6.44 -14.61 -6.22
N PRO A 147 -5.50 -15.55 -6.07
CA PRO A 147 -4.08 -15.21 -6.13
C PRO A 147 -3.73 -14.68 -7.53
N LEU A 148 -2.94 -13.61 -7.56
CA LEU A 148 -2.33 -13.06 -8.76
C LEU A 148 -0.87 -13.53 -8.81
N ASP A 149 -0.52 -14.16 -9.92
CA ASP A 149 0.85 -14.57 -10.18
C ASP A 149 1.63 -13.45 -10.86
N LYS A 150 2.96 -13.44 -10.64
CA LYS A 150 3.90 -12.54 -11.34
C LYS A 150 3.58 -11.05 -11.16
N VAL A 151 3.14 -10.70 -9.95
CA VAL A 151 2.98 -9.33 -9.49
C VAL A 151 4.02 -9.06 -8.39
N ASP A 152 4.74 -7.95 -8.50
CA ASP A 152 5.68 -7.49 -7.48
C ASP A 152 4.89 -6.99 -6.25
N VAL A 153 4.95 -7.77 -5.16
CA VAL A 153 4.28 -7.46 -3.89
C VAL A 153 4.78 -6.15 -3.27
N ASP A 154 6.05 -5.79 -3.46
CA ASP A 154 6.63 -4.56 -2.92
C ASP A 154 6.15 -3.34 -3.69
N CYS A 155 6.06 -3.47 -5.02
CA CYS A 155 5.38 -2.49 -5.85
C CYS A 155 3.92 -2.30 -5.41
N VAL A 156 3.16 -3.39 -5.23
CA VAL A 156 1.75 -3.30 -4.81
C VAL A 156 1.64 -2.63 -3.43
N ASN A 157 2.48 -2.99 -2.47
CA ASN A 157 2.47 -2.39 -1.14
C ASN A 157 2.75 -0.88 -1.15
N ARG A 158 3.59 -0.41 -2.08
CA ARG A 158 3.86 1.02 -2.30
C ARG A 158 2.70 1.72 -3.00
N GLU A 159 2.08 1.06 -3.97
CA GLU A 159 0.93 1.65 -4.67
C GLU A 159 -0.32 1.73 -3.78
N LEU A 160 -0.46 0.79 -2.84
CA LEU A 160 -1.53 0.71 -1.84
C LEU A 160 -1.18 1.47 -0.55
N GLU A 161 -0.65 2.68 -0.66
CA GLU A 161 -0.42 3.55 0.50
C GLU A 161 -1.73 4.23 0.93
N ASN A 162 -2.16 4.01 2.17
CA ASN A 162 -3.39 4.59 2.69
C ASN A 162 -3.37 6.12 2.61
N GLY A 163 -4.47 6.72 2.15
CA GLY A 163 -4.60 8.15 1.91
C GLY A 163 -4.03 8.61 0.57
N LYS A 164 -3.37 7.74 -0.21
CA LYS A 164 -2.92 8.09 -1.56
C LYS A 164 -4.12 8.45 -2.45
N PRO A 165 -4.15 9.64 -3.07
CA PRO A 165 -5.24 10.04 -3.95
C PRO A 165 -5.37 9.11 -5.15
N THR A 166 -6.60 8.70 -5.45
CA THR A 166 -6.93 7.92 -6.65
C THR A 166 -7.75 8.74 -7.65
N GLY A 167 -8.03 10.01 -7.36
CA GLY A 167 -8.79 10.91 -8.24
C GLY A 167 -10.21 11.14 -7.75
N ARG A 168 -11.13 11.45 -8.68
CA ARG A 168 -12.57 11.55 -8.38
C ARG A 168 -13.27 10.31 -8.87
N TRP A 169 -14.17 9.75 -8.07
CA TRP A 169 -14.98 8.60 -8.47
C TRP A 169 -15.80 8.94 -9.71
N ALA A 170 -15.46 8.30 -10.81
CA ALA A 170 -16.07 8.55 -12.11
C ALA A 170 -16.06 7.24 -12.92
N PRO A 171 -16.88 6.25 -12.56
CA PRO A 171 -17.04 5.06 -13.38
C PRO A 171 -17.48 5.46 -14.79
N PRO A 172 -16.98 4.78 -15.84
CA PRO A 172 -16.06 3.64 -15.81
C PRO A 172 -14.55 4.02 -15.85
N PHE A 173 -14.21 5.30 -15.68
CA PHE A 173 -12.85 5.81 -15.88
C PHE A 173 -12.01 5.82 -14.61
N ASN A 174 -12.64 5.96 -13.45
CA ASN A 174 -11.96 5.93 -12.16
C ASN A 174 -12.88 5.33 -11.09
N ASP A 175 -12.77 4.02 -10.91
CA ASP A 175 -13.52 3.24 -9.95
C ASP A 175 -12.65 2.15 -9.29
N CYS A 176 -13.26 1.35 -8.42
CA CYS A 176 -12.56 0.29 -7.68
C CYS A 176 -11.91 -0.76 -8.60
N HIS A 177 -12.50 -1.05 -9.77
CA HIS A 177 -11.91 -1.97 -10.73
C HIS A 177 -10.72 -1.34 -11.42
N THR A 178 -10.87 -0.12 -11.95
CA THR A 178 -9.78 0.53 -12.72
C THR A 178 -8.56 0.76 -11.84
N VAL A 179 -8.75 1.21 -10.59
CA VAL A 179 -7.64 1.41 -9.64
C VAL A 179 -6.88 0.11 -9.40
N VAL A 180 -7.59 -1.00 -9.16
CA VAL A 180 -6.93 -2.29 -8.91
C VAL A 180 -6.19 -2.78 -10.16
N VAL A 181 -6.82 -2.68 -11.34
CA VAL A 181 -6.22 -3.06 -12.61
C VAL A 181 -4.95 -2.24 -12.89
N ASP A 182 -4.99 -0.93 -12.66
CA ASP A 182 -3.84 -0.05 -12.88
C ASP A 182 -2.68 -0.38 -11.94
N VAL A 183 -2.96 -0.65 -10.66
CA VAL A 183 -1.94 -1.07 -9.68
C VAL A 183 -1.31 -2.40 -10.11
N VAL A 184 -2.13 -3.39 -10.47
CA VAL A 184 -1.65 -4.71 -10.89
C VAL A 184 -0.82 -4.61 -12.18
N LYS A 185 -1.28 -3.86 -13.18
CA LYS A 185 -0.51 -3.64 -14.43
C LYS A 185 0.80 -2.93 -14.17
N LYS A 186 0.80 -1.90 -13.32
CA LYS A 186 2.01 -1.16 -12.96
C LYS A 186 3.02 -2.01 -12.21
N CYS A 187 2.55 -3.00 -11.46
CA CYS A 187 3.36 -3.90 -10.66
C CYS A 187 3.54 -5.28 -11.29
N ALA A 188 3.14 -5.46 -12.55
CA ALA A 188 3.41 -6.69 -13.28
C ALA A 188 4.92 -6.84 -13.50
N VAL A 189 5.43 -8.04 -13.34
CA VAL A 189 6.82 -8.35 -13.69
C VAL A 189 6.91 -8.41 -15.22
N ASP A 190 7.89 -7.72 -15.80
CA ASP A 190 7.97 -7.43 -17.24
C ASP A 190 7.66 -8.64 -18.16
N GLY A 191 6.84 -8.38 -19.19
CA GLY A 191 6.54 -9.33 -20.26
C GLY A 191 5.43 -10.34 -19.96
N VAL A 192 4.68 -10.20 -18.86
CA VAL A 192 3.56 -11.10 -18.54
C VAL A 192 2.31 -10.32 -18.16
N ASP A 193 1.18 -10.68 -18.77
CA ASP A 193 -0.14 -10.20 -18.33
C ASP A 193 -0.55 -10.93 -17.03
N PRO A 194 -0.63 -10.23 -15.89
CA PRO A 194 -0.99 -10.83 -14.60
C PRO A 194 -2.45 -11.32 -14.56
N PHE A 195 -3.27 -10.99 -15.56
CA PHE A 195 -4.62 -11.51 -15.74
C PHE A 195 -4.70 -12.70 -16.71
N ALA A 196 -3.58 -13.13 -17.32
CA ALA A 196 -3.55 -14.20 -18.32
C ALA A 196 -3.96 -15.58 -17.76
N HIS A 197 -3.93 -15.79 -16.44
CA HIS A 197 -4.34 -17.06 -15.83
C HIS A 197 -5.84 -17.37 -16.03
N GLU A 198 -6.64 -16.37 -16.43
CA GLU A 198 -8.06 -16.51 -16.75
C GLU A 198 -8.29 -16.87 -18.24
N GLN A 199 -7.37 -16.49 -19.14
CA GLN A 199 -7.47 -16.78 -20.58
C GLN A 199 -7.17 -18.24 -20.92
N ASN A 200 -6.21 -18.87 -20.22
CA ASN A 200 -5.89 -20.29 -20.46
C ASN A 200 -6.95 -21.26 -19.92
N LYS A 201 -7.75 -20.86 -18.91
CA LYS A 201 -8.83 -21.73 -18.39
C LYS A 201 -10.06 -21.78 -19.32
N GLN A 202 -10.25 -20.77 -20.17
CA GLN A 202 -11.30 -20.76 -21.19
C GLN A 202 -10.85 -21.46 -22.48
N ALA A 203 -9.55 -21.51 -22.78
CA ALA A 203 -9.02 -22.25 -23.93
C ALA A 203 -9.13 -23.78 -23.76
N ASP A 204 -8.99 -24.30 -22.53
CA ASP A 204 -9.11 -25.73 -22.24
C ASP A 204 -10.56 -26.20 -22.01
N ALA A 205 -11.53 -25.28 -21.86
CA ALA A 205 -12.95 -25.60 -21.74
C ALA A 205 -13.68 -25.64 -23.10
N GLY A 206 -12.94 -25.46 -24.21
CA GLY A 206 -13.47 -25.28 -25.56
C GLY A 206 -12.94 -26.26 -26.61
N VAL A 207 -12.56 -27.48 -26.23
CA VAL A 207 -12.28 -28.55 -27.20
C VAL A 207 -13.46 -29.54 -27.20
N PRO A 208 -14.34 -29.54 -28.22
CA PRO A 208 -15.20 -30.67 -28.53
C PRO A 208 -14.41 -31.87 -29.06
#